data_AF-A0A314ZAM8-F1
#
_entry.id   AF-A0A314ZAM8-F1
#
_cell.length_a   1.000
_cell.length_b   1.000
_cell.length_c   1.000
_cell.angle_alpha   90.00
_cell.angle_beta   90.00
_cell.angle_gamma   90.00
#
_symmetry.space_group_name_H-M   'P 1'
#
loop_
_entity.id
_entity.type
_entity.pdbx_description
1 polymer ?
#
loop_
_entity_poly.entity_id
_entity_poly.type
_entity_poly.pdbx_seq_one_letter_code
_entity_poly.pdbx_strand_id
1 'polypeptide(L)'
;MAAEKTSKLSEAYPMKAGDGPNSYAKNSAYQSSKRGSGHRQSCLETKGRIDYSNSTEEVVRAYEVQYAEDMECFMHARAQEIVYGGLMVLIIPGRPNGTPHSQTSLNVVYQLLGSCLMDLARKGVVREEKVDSFNIPIITRLLENCKLL
;
A
#
# COMPACT_ATOMS: atom_id res chain seq x y z
N MET A 1 43.13 -12.78 36.81
CA MET A 1 42.92 -12.71 35.35
C MET A 1 41.61 -13.40 35.02
N ALA A 2 40.59 -12.64 34.60
CA ALA A 2 39.40 -13.17 33.96
C ALA A 2 39.18 -12.32 32.71
N ALA A 3 39.35 -12.92 31.54
CA ALA A 3 39.15 -12.24 30.27
C ALA A 3 37.65 -12.11 30.03
N GLU A 4 37.16 -10.87 30.06
CA GLU A 4 35.80 -10.52 29.71
C GLU A 4 35.61 -10.77 28.21
N LYS A 5 34.91 -11.85 27.88
CA LYS A 5 34.59 -12.21 26.50
C LYS A 5 33.43 -11.32 26.06
N THR A 6 33.75 -10.11 25.61
CA THR A 6 32.81 -9.25 24.89
C THR A 6 32.31 -10.05 23.67
N SER A 7 31.11 -10.62 23.77
CA SER A 7 30.43 -11.18 22.61
C SER A 7 30.31 -10.06 21.60
N LYS A 8 30.97 -10.21 20.45
CA LYS A 8 30.66 -9.37 19.30
C LYS A 8 29.17 -9.51 19.07
N LEU A 9 28.40 -8.46 19.39
CA LEU A 9 27.06 -8.28 18.85
C LEU A 9 27.27 -8.24 17.35
N SER A 10 27.13 -9.39 16.68
CA SER A 10 27.05 -9.43 15.24
C SER A 10 25.81 -8.60 14.91
N GLU A 11 26.01 -7.45 14.27
CA GLU A 11 24.92 -6.71 13.63
C GLU A 11 24.34 -7.64 12.55
N ALA A 12 23.40 -8.48 12.97
CA ALA A 12 22.65 -9.34 12.09
C ALA A 12 21.61 -8.46 11.44
N TYR A 13 21.95 -7.90 10.28
CA TYR A 13 20.95 -7.24 9.45
C TYR A 13 19.94 -8.30 9.00
N PRO A 14 18.64 -8.14 9.32
CA PRO A 14 17.62 -9.12 8.94
C PRO A 14 17.43 -9.24 7.42
N MET A 15 18.04 -8.34 6.64
CA MET A 15 18.05 -8.37 5.18
C MET A 15 19.48 -8.24 4.63
N LYS A 16 19.70 -8.74 3.41
CA LYS A 16 20.94 -8.58 2.67
C LYS A 16 21.21 -7.09 2.41
N ALA A 17 22.44 -6.64 2.68
CA ALA A 17 22.88 -5.27 2.40
C ALA A 17 22.84 -4.95 0.89
N GLY A 18 22.74 -3.64 0.59
CA GLY A 18 22.25 -3.06 -0.67
C GLY A 18 23.07 -3.25 -1.96
N ASP A 19 24.17 -3.98 -1.94
CA ASP A 19 25.12 -3.97 -3.07
C ASP A 19 25.02 -5.19 -4.02
N GLY A 20 24.13 -6.15 -3.70
CA GLY A 20 23.91 -7.36 -4.51
C GLY A 20 22.85 -7.22 -5.62
N PRO A 21 22.70 -8.25 -6.49
CA PRO A 21 21.63 -8.29 -7.50
C PRO A 21 20.22 -8.29 -6.89
N ASN A 22 20.05 -8.89 -5.70
CA ASN A 22 18.79 -8.95 -4.95
C ASN A 22 18.77 -7.96 -3.78
N SER A 23 19.42 -6.81 -3.95
CA SER A 23 19.43 -5.77 -2.92
C SER A 23 18.09 -5.05 -2.83
N TYR A 24 17.76 -4.54 -1.64
CA TYR A 24 16.54 -3.75 -1.43
C TYR A 24 16.41 -2.60 -2.45
N ALA A 25 17.49 -1.85 -2.71
CA ALA A 25 17.46 -0.72 -3.65
C ALA A 25 17.14 -1.13 -5.09
N LYS A 26 17.57 -2.33 -5.53
CA LYS A 26 17.25 -2.85 -6.86
C LYS A 26 15.84 -3.42 -6.90
N ASN A 27 15.44 -4.15 -5.86
CA ASN A 27 14.14 -4.79 -5.80
C ASN A 27 12.99 -3.83 -5.43
N SER A 28 13.28 -2.66 -4.85
CA SER A 28 12.30 -1.60 -4.62
C SER A 28 11.75 -1.02 -5.92
N ALA A 29 12.52 -1.10 -7.01
CA ALA A 29 12.04 -0.71 -8.33
C ALA A 29 10.82 -1.54 -8.78
N TYR A 30 10.75 -2.83 -8.41
CA TYR A 30 9.59 -3.69 -8.74
C TYR A 30 8.33 -3.30 -7.96
N GLN A 31 8.47 -2.82 -6.72
CA GLN A 31 7.34 -2.25 -5.96
C GLN A 31 6.85 -0.94 -6.58
N SER A 32 7.74 -0.18 -7.23
CA SER A 32 7.39 1.04 -7.94
C SER A 32 6.85 0.80 -9.36
N SER A 33 7.00 -0.42 -9.90
CA SER A 33 6.80 -0.72 -11.32
C SER A 33 5.86 -1.91 -11.55
N LYS A 34 4.59 -1.71 -11.19
CA LYS A 34 3.48 -1.91 -12.13
C LYS A 34 2.76 -0.60 -12.49
N ARG A 35 3.46 0.54 -12.44
CA ARG A 35 2.98 1.81 -13.04
C ARG A 35 2.74 1.74 -14.56
N GLY A 36 3.07 0.62 -15.21
CA GLY A 36 2.70 0.29 -16.59
C GLY A 36 1.28 -0.28 -16.79
N SER A 37 0.50 -0.48 -15.72
CA SER A 37 -0.95 -0.64 -15.80
C SER A 37 -1.63 0.63 -15.30
N GLY A 38 -1.37 1.75 -15.96
CA GLY A 38 -2.23 2.93 -15.93
C GLY A 38 -3.59 2.69 -16.62
N HIS A 39 -4.12 1.47 -16.58
CA HIS A 39 -5.32 1.06 -17.31
C HIS A 39 -6.41 0.42 -16.46
N ARG A 40 -6.14 -0.04 -15.23
CA ARG A 40 -7.20 -0.61 -14.39
C ARG A 40 -7.83 0.40 -13.43
N GLN A 41 -7.04 1.20 -12.72
CA GLN A 41 -7.61 2.27 -11.87
C GLN A 41 -8.19 3.42 -12.70
N SER A 42 -7.54 3.78 -13.82
CA SER A 42 -7.94 4.96 -14.62
C SER A 42 -9.27 4.80 -15.35
N CYS A 43 -9.83 3.59 -15.40
CA CYS A 43 -11.07 3.29 -16.12
C CYS A 43 -12.27 3.11 -15.19
N LEU A 44 -12.07 3.20 -13.88
CA LEU A 44 -13.12 3.06 -12.88
C LEU A 44 -13.42 4.43 -12.29
N GLU A 45 -14.49 5.03 -12.80
CA GLU A 45 -14.87 6.41 -12.54
C GLU A 45 -15.33 6.60 -11.07
N THR A 46 -14.41 7.02 -10.21
CA THR A 46 -14.75 7.60 -8.91
C THR A 46 -15.16 9.06 -9.09
N LYS A 47 -16.17 9.33 -9.92
CA LYS A 47 -16.57 10.72 -10.24
C LYS A 47 -16.85 11.52 -8.95
N GLY A 48 -16.24 12.69 -8.86
CA GLY A 48 -16.27 13.61 -7.71
C GLY A 48 -15.61 13.08 -6.44
N ARG A 49 -14.82 11.99 -6.53
CA ARG A 49 -14.24 11.28 -5.39
C ARG A 49 -12.83 10.80 -5.69
N ILE A 50 -12.09 10.53 -4.62
CA ILE A 50 -10.68 10.15 -4.70
C ILE A 50 -10.38 8.80 -4.06
N ASP A 51 -11.40 8.10 -3.57
CA ASP A 51 -11.28 6.83 -2.88
C ASP A 51 -12.41 5.84 -3.27
N TYR A 52 -12.24 4.59 -2.86
CA TYR A 52 -13.14 3.49 -3.19
C TYR A 52 -14.34 3.33 -2.23
N SER A 53 -14.34 4.03 -1.09
CA SER A 53 -15.09 3.64 0.12
C SER A 53 -16.62 3.71 0.00
N ASN A 54 -17.14 4.50 -0.93
CA ASN A 54 -18.57 4.62 -1.26
C ASN A 54 -18.86 4.27 -2.74
N SER A 55 -17.92 3.58 -3.41
CA SER A 55 -18.00 3.30 -4.84
C SER A 55 -18.77 2.01 -5.14
N THR A 56 -18.99 1.68 -6.42
CA THR A 56 -19.64 0.41 -6.79
C THR A 56 -18.76 -0.76 -6.39
N GLU A 57 -19.37 -1.94 -6.20
CA GLU A 57 -18.60 -3.15 -5.89
C GLU A 57 -17.54 -3.46 -6.93
N GLU A 58 -17.72 -3.06 -8.19
CA GLU A 58 -16.75 -3.24 -9.25
C GLU A 58 -15.47 -2.43 -8.98
N VAL A 59 -15.62 -1.19 -8.51
CA VAL A 59 -14.49 -0.36 -8.08
C VAL A 59 -13.80 -0.98 -6.88
N VAL A 60 -14.57 -1.42 -5.87
CA VAL A 60 -13.99 -2.08 -4.68
C VAL A 60 -13.19 -3.31 -5.08
N ARG A 61 -13.75 -4.19 -5.93
CA ARG A 61 -13.07 -5.41 -6.42
C ARG A 61 -11.79 -5.10 -7.18
N ALA A 62 -11.77 -4.06 -8.01
CA ALA A 62 -10.56 -3.68 -8.74
C ALA A 62 -9.43 -3.22 -7.80
N TYR A 63 -9.77 -2.45 -6.76
CA TYR A 63 -8.83 -2.10 -5.71
C TYR A 63 -8.30 -3.34 -4.96
N GLU A 64 -9.16 -4.33 -4.68
CA GLU A 64 -8.75 -5.58 -4.05
C GLU A 64 -7.80 -6.41 -4.92
N VAL A 65 -8.08 -6.52 -6.23
CA VAL A 65 -7.21 -7.22 -7.20
C VAL A 65 -5.85 -6.54 -7.28
N GLN A 66 -5.82 -5.20 -7.41
CA GLN A 66 -4.56 -4.46 -7.48
C GLN A 66 -3.73 -4.65 -6.21
N TYR A 67 -4.37 -4.54 -5.04
CA TYR A 67 -3.69 -4.78 -3.76
C TYR A 67 -3.13 -6.20 -3.64
N ALA A 68 -3.86 -7.22 -4.09
CA ALA A 68 -3.39 -8.59 -4.08
C ALA A 68 -2.15 -8.78 -4.96
N GLU A 69 -2.18 -8.25 -6.19
CA GLU A 69 -1.02 -8.29 -7.10
C GLU A 69 0.20 -7.53 -6.53
N ASP A 70 -0.03 -6.36 -5.93
CA ASP A 70 1.04 -5.55 -5.35
C ASP A 70 1.67 -6.20 -4.11
N MET A 71 0.84 -6.80 -3.24
CA MET A 71 1.32 -7.52 -2.06
C MET A 71 2.07 -8.80 -2.45
N GLU A 72 1.63 -9.52 -3.46
CA GLU A 72 2.36 -10.68 -3.99
C GLU A 72 3.75 -10.27 -4.51
N CYS A 73 3.82 -9.20 -5.31
CA CYS A 73 5.09 -8.66 -5.80
C CYS A 73 5.99 -8.20 -4.63
N PHE A 74 5.43 -7.52 -3.63
CA PHE A 74 6.16 -7.09 -2.44
C PHE A 74 6.75 -8.28 -1.69
N MET A 75 5.94 -9.31 -1.40
CA MET A 75 6.38 -10.49 -0.66
C MET A 75 7.42 -11.29 -1.44
N HIS A 76 7.24 -11.42 -2.75
CA HIS A 76 8.21 -12.08 -3.62
C HIS A 76 9.58 -11.37 -3.57
N ALA A 77 9.60 -10.04 -3.64
CA ALA A 77 10.83 -9.27 -3.51
C ALA A 77 11.48 -9.45 -2.13
N ARG A 78 10.70 -9.37 -1.05
CA ARG A 78 11.20 -9.53 0.34
C ARG A 78 11.75 -10.93 0.60
N ALA A 79 11.13 -11.97 0.04
CA ALA A 79 11.59 -13.34 0.20
C ALA A 79 13.01 -13.56 -0.35
N GLN A 80 13.43 -12.80 -1.36
CA GLN A 80 14.78 -12.88 -1.93
C GLN A 80 15.83 -12.08 -1.13
N GLU A 81 15.38 -11.09 -0.35
CA GLU A 81 16.24 -10.16 0.40
C GLU A 81 16.45 -10.58 1.85
N ILE A 82 15.45 -11.25 2.45
CA ILE A 82 15.51 -11.73 3.83
C ILE A 82 16.60 -12.80 3.94
N VAL A 83 17.47 -12.65 4.95
CA VAL A 83 18.51 -13.64 5.22
C VAL A 83 17.90 -14.90 5.83
N TYR A 84 18.62 -16.02 5.78
CA TYR A 84 18.17 -17.23 6.46
C TYR A 84 17.96 -16.96 7.96
N GLY A 85 16.76 -17.27 8.48
CA GLY A 85 16.36 -16.97 9.86
C GLY A 85 15.98 -15.51 10.13
N GLY A 86 16.01 -14.64 9.13
CA GLY A 86 15.56 -13.25 9.24
C GLY A 86 14.03 -13.15 9.36
N LEU A 87 13.58 -12.13 10.08
CA LEU A 87 12.15 -11.86 10.29
C LEU A 87 11.76 -10.53 9.67
N MET A 88 10.53 -10.46 9.17
CA MET A 88 9.90 -9.24 8.69
C MET A 88 8.60 -9.00 9.44
N VAL A 89 8.42 -7.78 9.94
CA VAL A 89 7.19 -7.34 10.62
C VAL A 89 6.53 -6.28 9.74
N LEU A 90 5.24 -6.45 9.47
CA LEU A 90 4.44 -5.52 8.68
C LEU A 90 3.36 -4.89 9.54
N ILE A 91 3.26 -3.56 9.48
CA ILE A 91 2.19 -2.79 10.13
C ILE A 91 1.37 -2.18 9.00
N ILE A 92 0.22 -2.77 8.72
CA ILE A 92 -0.66 -2.39 7.61
C ILE A 92 -2.02 -1.96 8.19
N PRO A 93 -2.59 -0.82 7.75
CA PRO A 93 -3.93 -0.45 8.15
C PRO A 93 -4.95 -1.53 7.80
N GLY A 94 -5.75 -1.92 8.80
CA GLY A 94 -6.80 -2.91 8.65
C GLY A 94 -8.17 -2.34 9.00
N ARG A 95 -9.20 -3.02 8.52
CA ARG A 95 -10.62 -2.76 8.79
C ARG A 95 -11.10 -3.83 9.78
N PRO A 96 -11.76 -3.44 10.89
CA PRO A 96 -12.40 -4.40 11.78
C PRO A 96 -13.54 -5.15 11.08
N ASN A 97 -13.85 -6.36 11.56
CA ASN A 97 -14.96 -7.14 11.03
C ASN A 97 -16.30 -6.45 11.27
N GLY A 98 -17.21 -6.52 10.30
CA GLY A 98 -18.51 -5.85 10.34
C GLY A 98 -18.49 -4.33 10.14
N THR A 99 -17.33 -3.67 10.05
CA THR A 99 -17.27 -2.21 9.78
C THR A 99 -17.38 -1.93 8.28
N PRO A 100 -18.31 -1.06 7.82
CA PRO A 100 -18.36 -0.62 6.41
C PRO A 100 -17.07 0.08 5.98
N HIS A 101 -16.70 0.00 4.69
CA HIS A 101 -15.51 0.69 4.18
C HIS A 101 -15.56 2.20 4.44
N SER A 102 -16.72 2.83 4.29
CA SER A 102 -16.92 4.26 4.50
C SER A 102 -16.72 4.74 5.94
N GLN A 103 -16.76 3.84 6.93
CA GLN A 103 -16.66 4.16 8.36
C GLN A 103 -15.27 3.87 8.95
N THR A 104 -14.33 3.42 8.12
CA THR A 104 -12.95 3.23 8.58
C THR A 104 -12.27 4.59 8.71
N SER A 105 -11.50 4.82 9.79
CA SER A 105 -10.91 6.13 10.10
C SER A 105 -10.12 6.74 8.93
N LEU A 106 -9.29 5.95 8.25
CA LEU A 106 -8.54 6.40 7.07
C LEU A 106 -9.45 6.81 5.91
N ASN A 107 -10.51 6.04 5.66
CA ASN A 107 -11.42 6.32 4.56
C ASN A 107 -12.26 7.58 4.84
N VAL A 108 -12.61 7.85 6.10
CA VAL A 108 -13.25 9.13 6.48
C VAL A 108 -12.34 10.32 6.18
N VAL A 109 -11.03 10.20 6.45
CA VAL A 109 -10.05 11.25 6.10
C VAL A 109 -9.97 11.46 4.59
N TYR A 110 -9.98 10.38 3.79
CA TYR A 110 -9.96 10.48 2.33
C TYR A 110 -11.24 11.05 1.74
N GLN A 111 -12.40 10.74 2.31
CA GLN A 111 -13.67 11.37 1.93
C GLN A 111 -13.66 12.87 2.20
N LEU A 112 -13.13 13.30 3.35
CA LEU A 112 -12.99 14.71 3.69
C LEU A 112 -12.06 15.42 2.71
N LEU A 113 -10.90 14.80 2.41
CA LEU A 113 -9.95 15.33 1.43
C LEU A 113 -10.59 15.44 0.04
N GLY A 114 -11.32 14.43 -0.40
CA GLY A 114 -12.06 14.46 -1.68
C GLY A 114 -13.07 15.60 -1.73
N SER A 115 -13.80 15.82 -0.63
CA SER A 115 -14.75 16.95 -0.51
C SER A 115 -14.05 18.30 -0.61
N CYS A 116 -12.91 18.47 0.07
CA CYS A 116 -12.11 19.69 -0.03
C CYS A 116 -11.60 19.93 -1.47
N LEU A 117 -11.17 18.88 -2.18
CA LEU A 117 -10.74 18.99 -3.58
C LEU A 117 -11.89 19.39 -4.50
N MET A 118 -13.09 18.85 -4.28
CA MET A 118 -14.29 19.25 -5.03
C MET A 118 -14.69 20.69 -4.74
N ASP A 119 -14.55 21.18 -3.52
CA ASP A 119 -14.80 22.60 -3.20
C ASP A 119 -13.78 23.52 -3.89
N LEU A 120 -12.51 23.09 -4.01
CA LEU A 120 -11.51 23.81 -4.80
C LEU A 120 -11.84 23.79 -6.29
N ALA A 121 -12.40 22.68 -6.80
CA ALA A 121 -12.85 22.59 -8.18
C ALA A 121 -14.02 23.55 -8.47
N ARG A 122 -15.02 23.59 -7.58
CA ARG A 122 -16.15 24.53 -7.65
C ARG A 122 -15.72 26.00 -7.60
N LYS A 123 -14.63 26.30 -6.89
CA LYS A 123 -14.01 27.64 -6.84
C LYS A 123 -13.13 27.95 -8.05
N GLY A 124 -12.98 27.01 -8.99
CA GLY A 124 -12.15 27.17 -10.19
C GLY A 124 -10.63 27.12 -9.92
N VAL A 125 -10.21 26.72 -8.71
CA VAL A 125 -8.77 26.62 -8.35
C VAL A 125 -8.14 25.38 -8.98
N VAL A 126 -8.91 24.30 -9.10
CA VAL A 126 -8.52 23.04 -9.75
C VAL A 126 -9.57 22.70 -10.80
N ARG A 127 -9.17 22.01 -11.86
CA ARG A 127 -10.12 21.47 -12.85
C ARG A 127 -10.83 20.23 -12.29
N GLU A 128 -12.14 20.14 -12.42
CA GLU A 128 -12.92 18.98 -11.94
C GLU A 128 -12.42 17.66 -12.54
N GLU A 129 -12.05 17.66 -13.83
CA GLU A 129 -11.54 16.45 -14.50
C GLU A 129 -10.24 15.93 -13.86
N LYS A 130 -9.44 16.82 -13.23
CA LYS A 130 -8.25 16.38 -12.48
C LYS A 130 -8.63 15.66 -11.18
N VAL A 131 -9.68 16.13 -10.50
CA VAL A 131 -10.18 15.48 -9.28
C VAL A 131 -10.78 14.12 -9.64
N ASP A 132 -11.58 14.06 -10.70
CA ASP A 132 -12.19 12.81 -11.22
C ASP A 132 -11.15 11.77 -11.62
N SER A 133 -10.02 12.20 -12.20
CA SER A 133 -8.94 11.30 -12.60
C SER A 133 -8.05 10.84 -11.44
N PHE A 134 -8.14 11.49 -10.27
CA PHE A 134 -7.25 11.24 -9.15
C PHE A 134 -7.83 10.19 -8.20
N ASN A 135 -7.03 9.16 -7.91
CA ASN A 135 -7.39 8.04 -7.04
C ASN A 135 -6.27 7.78 -6.04
N ILE A 136 -6.63 7.66 -4.76
CA ILE A 136 -5.71 7.22 -3.70
C ILE A 136 -5.58 5.70 -3.79
N PRO A 137 -4.40 5.15 -4.10
CA PRO A 137 -4.23 3.71 -4.34
C PRO A 137 -4.10 2.93 -3.02
N ILE A 138 -5.02 3.14 -2.07
CA ILE A 138 -5.00 2.52 -0.75
C ILE A 138 -6.36 1.85 -0.51
N ILE A 139 -6.32 0.55 -0.22
CA ILE A 139 -7.48 -0.20 0.27
C ILE A 139 -7.22 -0.67 1.70
N THR A 140 -8.22 -0.49 2.56
CA THR A 140 -8.19 -1.00 3.93
C THR A 140 -8.95 -2.34 3.98
N ARG A 141 -8.21 -3.44 4.15
CA ARG A 141 -8.73 -4.82 4.13
C ARG A 141 -9.23 -5.28 5.50
N LEU A 142 -10.14 -6.25 5.50
CA LEU A 142 -10.54 -6.95 6.72
C LEU A 142 -9.33 -7.65 7.37
N LEU A 143 -9.09 -7.40 8.65
CA LEU A 143 -7.93 -7.93 9.38
C LEU A 143 -7.82 -9.47 9.35
N GLU A 144 -8.96 -10.17 9.30
CA GLU A 144 -9.03 -11.64 9.19
C GLU A 144 -8.48 -12.17 7.85
N ASN A 145 -8.53 -11.35 6.79
CA ASN A 145 -7.99 -11.66 5.46
C ASN A 145 -6.52 -11.21 5.31
N CYS A 146 -5.92 -10.70 6.38
CA CYS A 146 -4.48 -10.41 6.47
C CYS A 146 -3.71 -11.57 7.10
N LYS A 147 -4.30 -12.77 7.18
CA LYS A 147 -3.53 -14.00 7.39
C LYS A 147 -2.65 -14.20 6.16
N LEU A 148 -1.40 -13.76 6.28
CA LEU A 148 -0.34 -14.01 5.32
C LEU A 148 -0.17 -15.54 5.20
N LEU A 149 -0.06 -16.01 3.95
CA LEU A 149 0.23 -17.41 3.60
C LEU A 149 1.46 -17.93 4.36
#